data_AF-A0A940HPS6-F1
#
_entry.id   AF-A0A940HPS6-F1
#
_cell.length_a   1.000
_cell.length_b   1.000
_cell.length_c   1.000
_cell.angle_alpha   90.00
_cell.angle_beta   90.00
_cell.angle_gamma   90.00
#
_symmetry.space_group_name_H-M   'P 1'
#
loop_
_entity.id
_entity.type
_entity.pdbx_description
1 polymer ?
#
loop_
_entity_poly.entity_id
_entity_poly.type
_entity_poly.pdbx_seq_one_letter_code
_entity_poly.pdbx_strand_id
1 'polypeptide(L)'
;MALTGNNTVLSETPKKKKNVGVLVCVILAVLSLAAITVLVLILIKNPLPSKEPNIEVSSISISDWRKTYTDSSGDYSSYEAIVSSDTKDPFIAAIGYADSGNLSDLVYMENGKGIIRDTYTSVDPNGRYRAIGYIAGSKLQENDISDIQFKAVDFDDYYYLDETDCTVIVSFEVKGKSTGIVVFDIENKLTKEVERNCIAAVADGKVTYTYYLYDMPYKSRDVDVTVHPKLFSKAVSLSKSGYTVTKDYSTSKDEGSSYTIYTGEIEYNVPKVKKGLMIFSEKLVSGGEPDNRNVVNYYLCSVLDNVCRIGTYDSSWEDDHKSLQEPKYEFKLYGYIVWKELSDPGANTASASS
;
A
#
# COMPACT_ATOMS: atom_id res chain seq x y z
N MET A 1 -32.90 58.49 90.20
CA MET A 1 -32.61 59.72 89.43
C MET A 1 -31.47 59.41 88.47
N ALA A 2 -31.68 59.77 87.19
CA ALA A 2 -30.70 60.13 86.14
C ALA A 2 -29.37 59.32 86.06
N LEU A 3 -29.10 58.61 84.94
CA LEU A 3 -28.37 59.11 83.75
C LEU A 3 -26.94 59.57 84.13
N THR A 4 -25.83 59.09 83.55
CA THR A 4 -25.52 58.93 82.12
C THR A 4 -24.29 58.02 81.95
N GLY A 5 -24.37 57.04 81.05
CA GLY A 5 -23.21 56.40 80.44
C GLY A 5 -22.79 57.16 79.19
N ASN A 6 -21.47 57.28 78.97
CA ASN A 6 -20.89 57.91 77.79
C ASN A 6 -20.37 56.83 76.84
N ASN A 7 -20.65 57.05 75.56
CA ASN A 7 -20.38 56.17 74.43
C ASN A 7 -18.88 55.85 74.24
N THR A 8 -18.60 54.64 73.80
CA THR A 8 -17.41 54.34 72.98
C THR A 8 -17.87 53.56 71.75
N VAL A 9 -17.61 54.16 70.59
CA VAL A 9 -17.88 53.57 69.27
C VAL A 9 -16.77 52.57 68.96
N LEU A 10 -17.15 51.33 68.66
CA LEU A 10 -16.28 50.34 68.00
C LEU A 10 -16.87 50.02 66.63
N SER A 11 -16.09 50.28 65.59
CA SER A 11 -16.41 49.93 64.21
C SER A 11 -16.17 48.43 63.98
N GLU A 12 -17.18 47.70 63.54
CA GLU A 12 -17.00 46.35 62.99
C GLU A 12 -17.12 46.37 61.46
N THR A 13 -16.04 45.98 60.78
CA THR A 13 -16.01 45.67 59.34
C THR A 13 -16.75 44.37 59.03
N PRO A 14 -17.52 44.28 57.92
CA PRO A 14 -18.26 43.07 57.58
C PRO A 14 -17.36 41.99 56.97
N LYS A 15 -17.39 40.78 57.55
CA LYS A 15 -16.72 39.58 57.04
C LYS A 15 -17.40 39.09 55.74
N LYS A 16 -16.70 39.20 54.60
CA LYS A 16 -17.09 38.54 53.33
C LYS A 16 -16.98 37.01 53.47
N LYS A 17 -18.11 36.29 53.45
CA LYS A 17 -18.13 34.83 53.21
C LYS A 17 -17.56 34.57 51.80
N LYS A 18 -16.40 33.92 51.71
CA LYS A 18 -15.83 33.48 50.43
C LYS A 18 -16.68 32.32 49.88
N ASN A 19 -17.17 32.48 48.65
CA ASN A 19 -17.91 31.47 47.89
C ASN A 19 -17.00 30.32 47.44
N VAL A 20 -16.52 29.52 48.38
CA VAL A 20 -15.63 28.37 48.12
C VAL A 20 -16.29 27.36 47.17
N GLY A 21 -17.61 27.17 47.25
CA GLY A 21 -18.34 26.27 46.35
C GLY A 21 -18.27 26.68 44.87
N VAL A 22 -18.34 27.98 44.57
CA VAL A 22 -18.23 28.49 43.19
C VAL A 22 -16.80 28.30 42.66
N LEU A 23 -15.79 28.52 43.51
CA LEU A 23 -14.39 28.32 43.14
C LEU A 23 -14.08 26.85 42.83
N VAL A 24 -14.62 25.91 43.62
CA VAL A 24 -14.46 24.46 43.39
C VAL A 24 -15.15 24.03 42.09
N CYS A 25 -16.36 24.53 41.80
CA CYS A 25 -17.04 24.25 40.53
C CYS A 25 -16.27 24.77 39.31
N VAL A 26 -15.66 25.96 39.40
CA VAL A 26 -14.82 26.51 38.32
C VAL A 26 -13.57 25.67 38.10
N ILE A 27 -12.90 25.23 39.16
CA ILE A 27 -11.71 24.37 39.06
C ILE A 27 -12.06 23.03 38.40
N LEU A 28 -13.17 22.40 38.80
CA LEU A 28 -13.64 21.14 38.20
C LEU A 28 -14.00 21.29 36.71
N ALA A 29 -14.63 22.41 36.32
CA ALA A 29 -14.95 22.70 34.93
C ALA A 29 -13.71 22.92 34.05
N VAL A 30 -12.66 23.55 34.58
CA VAL A 30 -11.39 23.74 33.86
C VAL A 30 -10.65 22.40 33.70
N LEU A 31 -10.64 21.56 34.74
CA LEU A 31 -10.01 20.24 34.68
C LEU A 31 -10.73 19.29 33.72
N SER A 32 -12.06 19.32 33.67
CA SER A 32 -12.83 18.52 32.71
C SER A 32 -12.60 18.97 31.28
N LEU A 33 -12.54 20.29 31.04
CA LEU A 33 -12.25 20.84 29.71
C LEU A 33 -10.83 20.47 29.26
N ALA A 34 -9.84 20.52 30.15
CA ALA A 34 -8.46 20.09 29.87
C ALA A 34 -8.39 18.59 29.54
N ALA A 35 -9.09 17.74 30.29
CA ALA A 35 -9.16 16.30 30.03
C ALA A 35 -9.82 15.99 28.67
N ILE A 36 -10.91 16.68 28.33
CA ILE A 36 -11.58 16.56 27.03
C ILE A 36 -10.62 17.00 25.91
N THR A 37 -9.91 18.12 26.10
CA THR A 37 -8.96 18.63 25.09
C THR A 37 -7.80 17.65 24.87
N VAL A 38 -7.27 17.04 25.94
CA VAL A 38 -6.23 16.00 25.84
C VAL A 38 -6.77 14.75 25.14
N LEU A 39 -7.98 14.31 25.47
CA LEU A 39 -8.62 13.16 24.83
C LEU A 39 -8.86 13.40 23.34
N VAL A 40 -9.34 14.59 22.99
CA VAL A 40 -9.54 15.03 21.60
C VAL A 40 -8.20 15.12 20.86
N LEU A 41 -7.14 15.64 21.49
CA LEU A 41 -5.80 15.66 20.89
C LEU A 41 -5.20 14.27 20.70
N ILE A 42 -5.47 13.31 21.60
CA ILE A 42 -5.06 11.92 21.45
C ILE A 42 -5.82 11.25 20.30
N LEU A 43 -7.13 11.51 20.16
CA LEU A 43 -7.96 11.00 19.07
C LEU A 43 -7.61 11.63 17.71
N ILE A 44 -7.29 12.92 17.68
CA ILE A 44 -6.87 13.64 16.45
C ILE A 44 -5.47 13.23 16.01
N LYS A 45 -4.55 12.94 16.93
CA LYS A 45 -3.18 12.48 16.59
C LYS A 45 -3.09 11.01 16.22
N ASN A 46 -4.08 10.19 16.60
CA ASN A 46 -4.16 8.77 16.26
C ASN A 46 -5.46 8.43 15.51
N PRO A 47 -5.75 9.03 14.33
CA PRO A 47 -6.93 8.65 13.58
C PRO A 47 -6.59 7.39 12.78
N LEU A 48 -6.90 6.22 13.33
CA LEU A 48 -7.25 4.99 12.62
C LEU A 48 -7.67 3.96 13.69
N PRO A 49 -8.71 3.13 13.44
CA PRO A 49 -9.06 2.06 14.35
C PRO A 49 -7.87 1.09 14.42
N SER A 50 -7.23 1.01 15.59
CA SER A 50 -5.99 0.28 15.85
C SER A 50 -6.14 -1.25 15.88
N LYS A 51 -7.21 -1.79 15.29
CA LYS A 51 -7.47 -3.21 15.24
C LYS A 51 -7.90 -3.56 13.83
N GLU A 52 -7.08 -4.35 13.14
CA GLU A 52 -7.52 -4.96 11.90
C GLU A 52 -8.87 -5.65 12.15
N PRO A 53 -9.85 -5.45 11.25
CA PRO A 53 -11.14 -6.05 11.45
C PRO A 53 -10.98 -7.56 11.52
N ASN A 54 -11.67 -8.18 12.49
CA ASN A 54 -11.68 -9.63 12.61
C ASN A 54 -12.62 -10.22 11.57
N ILE A 55 -12.19 -10.19 10.31
CA ILE A 55 -12.88 -10.83 9.20
C ILE A 55 -12.40 -12.27 9.08
N GLU A 56 -13.34 -13.13 8.73
CA GLU A 56 -13.11 -14.54 8.42
C GLU A 56 -13.73 -14.81 7.06
N VAL A 57 -12.89 -15.13 6.08
CA VAL A 57 -13.31 -15.43 4.70
C VAL A 57 -13.28 -16.93 4.52
N SER A 58 -14.45 -17.54 4.37
CA SER A 58 -14.61 -18.98 4.21
C SER A 58 -14.21 -19.45 2.81
N SER A 59 -14.62 -18.72 1.77
CA SER A 59 -14.39 -19.07 0.38
C SER A 59 -14.20 -17.84 -0.51
N ILE A 60 -13.43 -18.05 -1.57
CA ILE A 60 -13.23 -17.11 -2.66
C ILE A 60 -13.27 -17.93 -3.95
N SER A 61 -14.15 -17.57 -4.88
CA SER A 61 -14.24 -18.17 -6.20
C SER A 61 -13.85 -17.17 -7.28
N ILE A 62 -13.38 -17.70 -8.41
CA ILE A 62 -13.03 -16.92 -9.60
C ILE A 62 -13.97 -17.44 -10.70
N SER A 63 -14.70 -16.53 -11.35
CA SER A 63 -15.53 -16.89 -12.49
C SER A 63 -14.68 -17.37 -13.65
N ASP A 64 -15.31 -17.93 -14.68
CA ASP A 64 -14.65 -18.12 -15.96
C ASP A 64 -14.09 -16.79 -16.47
N TRP A 65 -12.92 -16.86 -17.08
CA TRP A 65 -12.24 -15.71 -17.63
C TRP A 65 -12.87 -15.30 -18.95
N ARG A 66 -13.22 -14.03 -19.06
CA ARG A 66 -13.75 -13.42 -20.26
C ARG A 66 -12.65 -12.65 -20.96
N LYS A 67 -12.40 -12.99 -22.23
CA LYS A 67 -11.54 -12.19 -23.11
C LYS A 67 -12.15 -10.80 -23.29
N THR A 68 -11.38 -9.75 -23.03
CA THR A 68 -11.80 -8.35 -23.15
C THR A 68 -11.13 -7.61 -24.28
N TYR A 69 -9.94 -8.06 -24.67
CA TYR A 69 -9.16 -7.47 -25.75
C TYR A 69 -8.37 -8.56 -26.47
N THR A 70 -8.16 -8.36 -27.77
CA THR A 70 -7.16 -9.08 -28.57
C THR A 70 -6.36 -8.01 -29.28
N ASP A 71 -5.04 -8.15 -29.26
CA ASP A 71 -4.17 -7.23 -29.98
C ASP A 71 -4.34 -7.33 -31.50
N SER A 72 -3.75 -6.38 -32.22
CA SER A 72 -3.88 -6.31 -33.68
C SER A 72 -3.25 -7.51 -34.40
N SER A 73 -2.25 -8.18 -33.80
CA SER A 73 -1.64 -9.37 -34.40
C SER A 73 -2.43 -10.66 -34.10
N GLY A 74 -3.29 -10.65 -33.08
CA GLY A 74 -4.03 -11.82 -32.62
C GLY A 74 -3.24 -12.71 -31.67
N ASP A 75 -2.02 -12.34 -31.32
CA ASP A 75 -1.08 -13.16 -30.54
C ASP A 75 -1.29 -12.99 -29.04
N TYR A 76 -1.80 -11.83 -28.62
CA TYR A 76 -2.02 -11.50 -27.22
C TYR A 76 -3.47 -11.12 -26.96
N SER A 77 -3.97 -11.54 -25.80
CA SER A 77 -5.30 -11.19 -25.34
C SER A 77 -5.27 -10.77 -23.88
N SER A 78 -6.17 -9.87 -23.53
CA SER A 78 -6.44 -9.52 -22.14
C SER A 78 -7.72 -10.22 -21.69
N TYR A 79 -7.73 -10.65 -20.45
CA TYR A 79 -8.83 -11.38 -19.83
C TYR A 79 -9.21 -10.75 -18.50
N GLU A 80 -10.49 -10.84 -18.16
CA GLU A 80 -11.02 -10.44 -16.87
C GLU A 80 -11.86 -11.57 -16.26
N ALA A 81 -11.79 -11.71 -14.94
CA ALA A 81 -12.70 -12.55 -14.19
C ALA A 81 -13.25 -11.82 -12.96
N ILE A 82 -14.44 -12.24 -12.52
CA ILE A 82 -15.04 -11.77 -11.28
C ILE A 82 -14.56 -12.67 -10.17
N VAL A 83 -13.93 -12.07 -9.16
CA VAL A 83 -13.64 -12.74 -7.89
C VAL A 83 -14.84 -12.54 -6.97
N SER A 84 -15.34 -13.61 -6.37
CA SER A 84 -16.55 -13.59 -5.54
C SER A 84 -16.30 -14.19 -4.15
N SER A 85 -16.97 -13.63 -3.15
CA SER A 85 -17.03 -14.16 -1.78
C SER A 85 -18.38 -13.81 -1.14
N ASP A 86 -18.82 -14.65 -0.21
CA ASP A 86 -19.99 -14.34 0.63
C ASP A 86 -19.68 -13.22 1.65
N THR A 87 -18.40 -13.02 1.97
CA THR A 87 -17.94 -11.96 2.89
C THR A 87 -18.13 -10.59 2.25
N LYS A 88 -18.91 -9.72 2.90
CA LYS A 88 -19.22 -8.37 2.38
C LYS A 88 -18.28 -7.28 2.87
N ASP A 89 -17.67 -7.48 4.03
CA ASP A 89 -16.65 -6.57 4.57
C ASP A 89 -15.46 -6.47 3.61
N PRO A 90 -14.83 -5.29 3.45
CA PRO A 90 -13.70 -5.14 2.54
C PRO A 90 -12.46 -5.95 2.95
N PHE A 91 -11.82 -6.57 1.97
CA PHE A 91 -10.56 -7.31 2.17
C PHE A 91 -9.75 -7.37 0.87
N ILE A 92 -8.55 -7.94 0.92
CA ILE A 92 -7.75 -8.23 -0.27
C ILE A 92 -7.71 -9.74 -0.46
N ALA A 93 -8.19 -10.25 -1.58
CA ALA A 93 -8.04 -11.64 -1.95
C ALA A 93 -6.61 -11.87 -2.47
N ALA A 94 -5.96 -12.93 -2.00
CA ALA A 94 -4.67 -13.39 -2.51
C ALA A 94 -4.93 -14.52 -3.51
N ILE A 95 -4.58 -14.30 -4.78
CA ILE A 95 -4.80 -15.21 -5.88
C ILE A 95 -3.45 -15.72 -6.37
N GLY A 96 -3.16 -16.99 -6.16
CA GLY A 96 -1.93 -17.62 -6.61
C GLY A 96 -2.11 -18.33 -7.94
N TYR A 97 -1.00 -18.56 -8.64
CA TYR A 97 -0.96 -19.48 -9.76
C TYR A 97 -0.91 -20.93 -9.27
N ALA A 98 -1.42 -21.83 -10.11
CA ALA A 98 -1.39 -23.26 -9.85
C ALA A 98 0.04 -23.79 -9.67
N ASP A 99 1.01 -23.18 -10.37
CA ASP A 99 2.35 -23.74 -10.58
C ASP A 99 3.52 -22.77 -10.29
N SER A 100 3.27 -21.52 -9.87
CA SER A 100 4.35 -20.53 -9.71
C SER A 100 4.52 -20.06 -8.25
N GLY A 101 5.77 -19.96 -7.81
CA GLY A 101 6.17 -19.36 -6.54
C GLY A 101 6.33 -17.84 -6.62
N ASN A 102 5.57 -17.17 -7.50
CA ASN A 102 5.61 -15.73 -7.71
C ASN A 102 4.61 -15.00 -6.82
N LEU A 103 4.69 -13.67 -6.85
CA LEU A 103 3.72 -12.80 -6.19
C LEU A 103 2.31 -13.20 -6.60
N SER A 104 1.45 -13.39 -5.60
CA SER A 104 0.03 -13.62 -5.84
C SER A 104 -0.60 -12.32 -6.32
N ASP A 105 -1.52 -12.42 -7.28
CA ASP A 105 -2.37 -11.29 -7.60
C ASP A 105 -3.21 -10.95 -6.37
N LEU A 106 -3.30 -9.67 -6.10
CA LEU A 106 -3.98 -9.15 -4.94
C LEU A 106 -5.16 -8.34 -5.42
N VAL A 107 -6.36 -8.82 -5.11
CA VAL A 107 -7.61 -8.25 -5.62
C VAL A 107 -8.36 -7.60 -4.48
N TYR A 108 -8.68 -6.32 -4.61
CA TYR A 108 -9.57 -5.65 -3.67
C TYR A 108 -10.98 -6.23 -3.79
N MET A 109 -11.52 -6.63 -2.65
CA MET A 109 -12.85 -7.19 -2.52
C MET A 109 -13.72 -6.23 -1.73
N GLU A 110 -14.87 -5.86 -2.28
CA GLU A 110 -15.88 -5.05 -1.62
C GLU A 110 -17.27 -5.58 -1.93
N ASN A 111 -18.14 -5.64 -0.92
CA ASN A 111 -19.48 -6.23 -1.06
C ASN A 111 -19.44 -7.67 -1.61
N GLY A 112 -18.34 -8.38 -1.33
CA GLY A 112 -18.10 -9.75 -1.77
C GLY A 112 -17.74 -9.90 -3.25
N LYS A 113 -17.31 -8.83 -3.92
CA LYS A 113 -16.88 -8.89 -5.31
C LYS A 113 -15.57 -8.12 -5.52
N GLY A 114 -14.77 -8.62 -6.45
CA GLY A 114 -13.58 -7.96 -6.98
C GLY A 114 -13.40 -8.32 -8.45
N ILE A 115 -12.48 -7.65 -9.13
CA ILE A 115 -12.13 -7.91 -10.53
C ILE A 115 -10.65 -8.23 -10.59
N ILE A 116 -10.30 -9.36 -11.19
CA ILE A 116 -8.93 -9.72 -11.54
C ILE A 116 -8.76 -9.60 -13.05
N ARG A 117 -7.57 -9.17 -13.47
CA ARG A 117 -7.18 -9.01 -14.87
C ARG A 117 -5.90 -9.77 -15.13
N ASP A 118 -5.81 -10.39 -16.30
CA ASP A 118 -4.60 -10.98 -16.85
C ASP A 118 -4.40 -10.33 -18.21
N THR A 119 -3.37 -9.52 -18.35
CA THR A 119 -3.16 -8.66 -19.52
C THR A 119 -2.05 -9.26 -20.38
N TYR A 120 -2.26 -9.25 -21.70
CA TYR A 120 -1.26 -9.67 -22.68
C TYR A 120 -0.72 -11.10 -22.48
N THR A 121 -1.63 -12.07 -22.34
CA THR A 121 -1.28 -13.50 -22.35
C THR A 121 -1.68 -14.14 -23.68
N SER A 122 -0.82 -15.05 -24.17
CA SER A 122 -1.10 -15.90 -25.33
C SER A 122 -1.92 -17.14 -24.98
N VAL A 123 -2.13 -17.41 -23.69
CA VAL A 123 -2.85 -18.59 -23.22
C VAL A 123 -4.02 -18.21 -22.32
N ASP A 124 -5.14 -18.92 -22.51
CA ASP A 124 -6.32 -18.79 -21.66
C ASP A 124 -5.96 -19.04 -20.18
N PRO A 125 -6.24 -18.07 -19.28
CA PRO A 125 -5.97 -18.17 -17.84
C PRO A 125 -6.90 -19.13 -17.09
N ASN A 126 -7.96 -19.65 -17.72
CA ASN A 126 -8.88 -20.59 -17.09
C ASN A 126 -8.15 -21.80 -16.46
N GLY A 127 -8.46 -22.07 -15.18
CA GLY A 127 -7.86 -23.16 -14.41
C GLY A 127 -6.45 -22.91 -13.87
N ARG A 128 -5.81 -21.78 -14.20
CA ARG A 128 -4.45 -21.45 -13.72
C ARG A 128 -4.44 -20.69 -12.40
N TYR A 129 -5.49 -19.93 -12.11
CA TYR A 129 -5.58 -19.08 -10.93
C TYR A 129 -6.43 -19.75 -9.85
N ARG A 130 -5.98 -19.63 -8.61
CA ARG A 130 -6.69 -20.12 -7.43
C ARG A 130 -6.57 -19.13 -6.29
N ALA A 131 -7.64 -18.92 -5.56
CA ALA A 131 -7.55 -18.18 -4.31
C ALA A 131 -6.74 -19.00 -3.30
N ILE A 132 -5.73 -18.37 -2.70
CA ILE A 132 -4.83 -19.01 -1.73
C ILE A 132 -4.96 -18.44 -0.33
N GLY A 133 -5.65 -17.30 -0.19
CA GLY A 133 -5.84 -16.63 1.09
C GLY A 133 -6.43 -15.25 0.95
N TYR A 134 -6.37 -14.49 2.05
CA TYR A 134 -6.84 -13.12 2.09
C TYR A 134 -6.06 -12.28 3.13
N ILE A 135 -6.06 -10.97 2.92
CA ILE A 135 -5.49 -9.98 3.83
C ILE A 135 -6.62 -9.09 4.34
N ALA A 136 -6.71 -8.96 5.66
CA ALA A 136 -7.63 -8.04 6.30
C ALA A 136 -7.07 -6.62 6.29
N GLY A 137 -7.95 -5.62 6.21
CA GLY A 137 -7.55 -4.24 6.35
C GLY A 137 -8.75 -3.34 6.63
N SER A 138 -8.47 -2.07 6.89
CA SER A 138 -9.49 -1.06 7.10
C SER A 138 -9.73 -0.30 5.81
N LYS A 139 -11.00 -0.09 5.47
CA LYS A 139 -11.39 0.75 4.35
C LYS A 139 -10.81 2.15 4.53
N LEU A 140 -10.23 2.70 3.48
CA LEU A 140 -9.78 4.09 3.43
C LEU A 140 -10.85 4.96 2.76
N GLN A 141 -10.92 6.20 3.20
CA GLN A 141 -11.68 7.28 2.58
C GLN A 141 -10.71 8.28 1.93
N GLU A 142 -11.21 9.14 1.04
CA GLU A 142 -10.40 10.19 0.40
C GLU A 142 -9.70 11.10 1.42
N ASN A 143 -10.36 11.39 2.54
CA ASN A 143 -9.79 12.22 3.59
C ASN A 143 -8.77 11.48 4.47
N ASP A 144 -8.54 10.19 4.28
CA ASP A 144 -7.48 9.43 4.96
C ASP A 144 -6.13 9.53 4.24
N ILE A 145 -6.12 10.06 3.02
CA ILE A 145 -4.91 10.38 2.27
C ILE A 145 -4.72 11.89 2.12
N SER A 146 -3.48 12.33 1.95
CA SER A 146 -3.13 13.73 1.69
C SER A 146 -1.93 13.84 0.74
N ASP A 147 -1.66 15.07 0.30
CA ASP A 147 -0.45 15.43 -0.44
C ASP A 147 -0.25 14.59 -1.72
N ILE A 148 -1.35 14.27 -2.39
CA ILE A 148 -1.35 13.55 -3.65
C ILE A 148 -0.61 14.39 -4.69
N GLN A 149 0.47 13.83 -5.21
CA GLN A 149 1.29 14.40 -6.26
C GLN A 149 1.44 13.36 -7.36
N PHE A 150 1.47 13.84 -8.60
CA PHE A 150 1.77 13.02 -9.76
C PHE A 150 2.84 13.67 -10.61
N LYS A 151 3.67 12.85 -11.23
CA LYS A 151 4.68 13.25 -12.22
C LYS A 151 4.63 12.26 -13.37
N ALA A 152 4.43 12.76 -14.58
CA ALA A 152 4.60 11.99 -15.81
C ALA A 152 5.99 12.25 -16.39
N VAL A 153 6.66 11.18 -16.80
CA VAL A 153 8.01 11.17 -17.38
C VAL A 153 8.09 10.17 -18.52
N ASP A 154 9.20 10.20 -19.27
CA ASP A 154 9.54 9.18 -20.28
C ASP A 154 8.41 8.98 -21.30
N PHE A 155 8.05 10.06 -21.99
CA PHE A 155 6.99 10.05 -23.00
C PHE A 155 7.48 9.47 -24.31
N ASP A 156 6.79 8.45 -24.81
CA ASP A 156 7.03 7.83 -26.11
C ASP A 156 5.83 8.05 -27.04
N ASP A 157 6.09 8.58 -28.24
CA ASP A 157 5.05 8.92 -29.22
C ASP A 157 5.02 7.90 -30.37
N TYR A 158 3.91 7.20 -30.53
CA TYR A 158 3.71 6.21 -31.58
C TYR A 158 2.79 6.75 -32.67
N TYR A 159 3.36 7.49 -33.63
CA TYR A 159 2.60 8.08 -34.75
C TYR A 159 1.73 7.07 -35.52
N TYR A 160 2.19 5.82 -35.64
CA TYR A 160 1.48 4.78 -36.38
C TYR A 160 0.29 4.18 -35.61
N LEU A 161 0.21 4.38 -34.29
CA LEU A 161 -0.93 3.99 -33.45
C LEU A 161 -1.81 5.19 -33.08
N ASP A 162 -1.39 6.42 -33.38
CA ASP A 162 -2.02 7.66 -32.90
C ASP A 162 -2.06 7.74 -31.36
N GLU A 163 -1.02 7.22 -30.72
CA GLU A 163 -0.93 7.04 -29.27
C GLU A 163 0.36 7.63 -28.69
N THR A 164 0.31 7.97 -27.41
CA THR A 164 1.44 8.34 -26.57
C THR A 164 1.41 7.50 -25.31
N ASP A 165 2.58 7.03 -24.91
CA ASP A 165 2.77 6.33 -23.65
C ASP A 165 3.65 7.17 -22.72
N CYS A 166 3.55 6.95 -21.41
CA CYS A 166 4.46 7.54 -20.44
C CYS A 166 4.52 6.76 -19.13
N THR A 167 5.57 7.00 -18.34
CA THR A 167 5.63 6.54 -16.96
C THR A 167 5.02 7.57 -16.01
N VAL A 168 4.12 7.13 -15.15
CA VAL A 168 3.47 7.97 -14.14
C VAL A 168 3.92 7.55 -12.74
N ILE A 169 4.45 8.51 -11.99
CA ILE A 169 4.82 8.36 -10.59
C ILE A 169 3.76 9.08 -9.75
N VAL A 170 3.09 8.33 -8.89
CA VAL A 170 2.09 8.83 -7.93
C VAL A 170 2.67 8.73 -6.53
N SER A 171 2.60 9.83 -5.78
CA SER A 171 3.00 9.87 -4.37
C SER A 171 1.91 10.49 -3.52
N PHE A 172 1.70 9.97 -2.31
CA PHE A 172 0.76 10.52 -1.34
C PHE A 172 1.12 10.06 0.08
N GLU A 173 0.50 10.69 1.08
CA GLU A 173 0.61 10.29 2.48
C GLU A 173 -0.69 9.65 2.99
N VAL A 174 -0.58 8.48 3.62
CA VAL A 174 -1.63 7.85 4.43
C VAL A 174 -1.55 8.41 5.85
N LYS A 175 -2.65 8.98 6.33
CA LYS A 175 -2.73 9.57 7.68
C LYS A 175 -2.44 8.54 8.77
N GLY A 176 -1.93 9.03 9.90
CA GLY A 176 -1.53 8.19 11.03
C GLY A 176 -0.16 7.51 10.88
N LYS A 177 0.55 7.73 9.77
CA LYS A 177 1.96 7.37 9.57
C LYS A 177 2.32 5.91 9.87
N SER A 178 1.38 4.99 9.63
CA SER A 178 1.63 3.58 9.85
C SER A 178 2.40 2.97 8.66
N THR A 179 3.17 1.92 8.93
CA THR A 179 3.74 1.05 7.90
C THR A 179 2.75 -0.05 7.55
N GLY A 180 2.60 -0.37 6.27
CA GLY A 180 1.59 -1.32 5.80
C GLY A 180 1.55 -1.39 4.28
N ILE A 181 0.42 -1.85 3.75
CA ILE A 181 0.10 -1.76 2.34
C ILE A 181 -1.16 -0.93 2.16
N VAL A 182 -1.22 -0.19 1.06
CA VAL A 182 -2.42 0.50 0.61
C VAL A 182 -2.87 -0.09 -0.71
N VAL A 183 -4.18 -0.28 -0.84
CA VAL A 183 -4.85 -0.59 -2.09
C VAL A 183 -5.64 0.62 -2.53
N PHE A 184 -5.51 0.96 -3.80
CA PHE A 184 -6.17 2.11 -4.43
C PHE A 184 -6.41 1.82 -5.91
N ASP A 185 -7.27 2.62 -6.53
CA ASP A 185 -7.38 2.67 -7.99
C ASP A 185 -6.83 4.01 -8.49
N ILE A 186 -6.37 4.05 -9.74
CA ILE A 186 -5.96 5.27 -10.42
C ILE A 186 -6.88 5.46 -11.64
N GLU A 187 -7.61 6.57 -11.69
CA GLU A 187 -8.42 6.94 -12.85
C GLU A 187 -7.68 7.98 -13.68
N ASN A 188 -7.49 7.69 -14.97
CA ASN A 188 -7.07 8.67 -15.94
C ASN A 188 -8.25 9.57 -16.32
N LYS A 189 -8.16 10.87 -16.06
CA LYS A 189 -9.29 11.77 -16.31
C LYS A 189 -9.58 11.99 -17.80
N LEU A 190 -8.58 11.84 -18.67
CA LEU A 190 -8.71 12.03 -20.11
C LEU A 190 -9.42 10.82 -20.75
N THR A 191 -8.91 9.61 -20.50
CA THR A 191 -9.43 8.37 -21.12
C THR A 191 -10.57 7.73 -20.34
N LYS A 192 -10.76 8.10 -19.07
CA LYS A 192 -11.68 7.45 -18.11
C LYS A 192 -11.32 6.01 -17.78
N GLU A 193 -10.13 5.57 -18.19
CA GLU A 193 -9.63 4.27 -17.81
C GLU A 193 -9.23 4.25 -16.34
N VAL A 194 -9.40 3.08 -15.73
CA VAL A 194 -9.13 2.87 -14.31
C VAL A 194 -8.17 1.71 -14.18
N GLU A 195 -6.98 2.02 -13.69
CA GLU A 195 -6.03 1.04 -13.19
C GLU A 195 -6.51 0.59 -11.81
N ARG A 196 -6.86 -0.69 -11.71
CA ARG A 196 -7.55 -1.25 -10.54
C ARG A 196 -6.59 -2.06 -9.70
N ASN A 197 -6.88 -2.14 -8.39
CA ASN A 197 -6.08 -2.95 -7.47
C ASN A 197 -4.59 -2.53 -7.45
N CYS A 198 -4.29 -1.24 -7.59
CA CYS A 198 -2.94 -0.75 -7.37
C CYS A 198 -2.55 -1.02 -5.92
N ILE A 199 -1.40 -1.67 -5.69
CA ILE A 199 -0.91 -1.96 -4.35
C ILE A 199 0.48 -1.40 -4.19
N ALA A 200 0.66 -0.62 -3.12
CA ALA A 200 1.93 -0.01 -2.80
C ALA A 200 2.30 -0.24 -1.33
N ALA A 201 3.61 -0.33 -1.09
CA ALA A 201 4.17 -0.27 0.25
C ALA A 201 3.93 1.11 0.86
N VAL A 202 3.51 1.13 2.12
CA VAL A 202 3.42 2.34 2.94
C VAL A 202 4.52 2.28 3.98
N ALA A 203 5.39 3.29 4.01
CA ALA A 203 6.45 3.41 5.00
C ALA A 203 6.35 4.75 5.73
N ASP A 204 6.06 4.71 7.04
CA ASP A 204 5.84 5.92 7.84
C ASP A 204 4.77 6.85 7.22
N GLY A 205 3.70 6.24 6.68
CA GLY A 205 2.64 6.94 5.96
C GLY A 205 2.94 7.29 4.51
N LYS A 206 4.20 7.22 4.05
CA LYS A 206 4.55 7.63 2.69
C LYS A 206 4.32 6.51 1.69
N VAL A 207 3.80 6.89 0.53
CA VAL A 207 3.52 5.99 -0.59
C VAL A 207 4.11 6.58 -1.85
N THR A 208 4.78 5.73 -2.63
CA THR A 208 5.15 5.99 -4.01
C THR A 208 4.75 4.78 -4.84
N TYR A 209 4.12 5.02 -5.97
CA TYR A 209 3.72 4.00 -6.92
C TYR A 209 4.03 4.48 -8.32
N THR A 210 4.70 3.63 -9.08
CA THR A 210 5.08 3.91 -10.47
C THR A 210 4.36 2.91 -11.34
N TYR A 211 3.68 3.39 -12.38
CA TYR A 211 3.07 2.54 -13.39
C TYR A 211 3.27 3.16 -14.76
N TYR A 212 3.17 2.32 -15.78
CA TYR A 212 3.22 2.75 -17.16
C TYR A 212 1.80 3.01 -17.65
N LEU A 213 1.59 4.20 -18.18
CA LEU A 213 0.32 4.64 -18.73
C LEU A 213 0.38 4.54 -20.26
N TYR A 214 -0.49 3.70 -20.81
CA TYR A 214 -0.61 3.42 -22.23
C TYR A 214 -1.77 4.22 -22.86
N ASP A 215 -1.82 4.22 -24.19
CA ASP A 215 -2.98 4.58 -25.01
C ASP A 215 -3.50 6.02 -24.79
N MET A 216 -2.61 6.96 -24.45
CA MET A 216 -2.98 8.37 -24.44
C MET A 216 -3.07 8.89 -25.88
N PRO A 217 -3.92 9.90 -26.16
CA PRO A 217 -3.94 10.52 -27.49
C PRO A 217 -2.56 11.00 -27.93
N TYR A 218 -2.23 10.81 -29.21
CA TYR A 218 -0.94 11.20 -29.78
C TYR A 218 -0.50 12.61 -29.38
N LYS A 219 0.77 12.71 -28.95
CA LYS A 219 1.43 13.93 -28.43
C LYS A 219 0.80 14.50 -27.16
N SER A 220 0.01 13.72 -26.42
CA SER A 220 -0.47 14.15 -25.11
C SER A 220 0.70 14.31 -24.15
N ARG A 221 0.71 15.42 -23.41
CA ARG A 221 1.69 15.71 -22.34
C ARG A 221 1.01 16.08 -21.02
N ASP A 222 -0.29 16.36 -21.09
CA ASP A 222 -1.10 16.71 -19.94
C ASP A 222 -1.72 15.43 -19.37
N VAL A 223 -0.98 14.81 -18.44
CA VAL A 223 -1.48 13.66 -17.67
C VAL A 223 -2.19 14.20 -16.43
N ASP A 224 -3.46 13.85 -16.26
CA ASP A 224 -4.24 14.15 -15.06
C ASP A 224 -4.91 12.88 -14.55
N VAL A 225 -4.55 12.48 -13.34
CA VAL A 225 -5.00 11.23 -12.71
C VAL A 225 -5.63 11.50 -11.35
N THR A 226 -6.59 10.66 -10.97
CA THR A 226 -7.24 10.70 -9.65
C THR A 226 -6.96 9.41 -8.90
N VAL A 227 -6.50 9.52 -7.65
CA VAL A 227 -6.30 8.37 -6.77
C VAL A 227 -7.57 8.13 -5.96
N HIS A 228 -8.08 6.91 -6.03
CA HIS A 228 -9.26 6.46 -5.31
C HIS A 228 -8.83 5.43 -4.24
N PRO A 229 -8.57 5.85 -2.99
CA PRO A 229 -8.12 4.92 -1.95
C PRO A 229 -9.20 3.89 -1.63
N LYS A 230 -8.80 2.65 -1.35
CA LYS A 230 -9.72 1.55 -1.05
C LYS A 230 -9.51 1.00 0.34
N LEU A 231 -8.29 0.56 0.65
CA LEU A 231 -8.03 -0.21 1.87
C LEU A 231 -6.58 -0.06 2.32
N PHE A 232 -6.38 -0.02 3.64
CA PHE A 232 -5.07 -0.08 4.27
C PHE A 232 -4.99 -1.32 5.16
N SER A 233 -3.92 -2.10 5.00
CA SER A 233 -3.60 -3.21 5.90
C SER A 233 -2.30 -2.90 6.61
N LYS A 234 -2.30 -2.99 7.94
CA LYS A 234 -1.18 -2.54 8.76
C LYS A 234 -0.18 -3.67 8.89
N ALA A 235 1.10 -3.38 8.65
CA ALA A 235 2.13 -4.38 8.83
C ALA A 235 2.47 -4.60 10.30
N VAL A 236 2.82 -5.85 10.61
CA VAL A 236 3.52 -6.19 11.85
C VAL A 236 4.96 -5.74 11.71
N SER A 237 5.41 -4.87 12.62
CA SER A 237 6.80 -4.38 12.60
C SER A 237 7.79 -5.52 12.77
N LEU A 238 8.86 -5.48 11.98
CA LEU A 238 9.92 -6.48 12.00
C LEU A 238 11.21 -5.87 12.53
N SER A 239 11.78 -6.47 13.57
CA SER A 239 13.12 -6.13 14.05
C SER A 239 14.19 -6.96 13.33
N LYS A 240 15.46 -6.52 13.39
CA LYS A 240 16.61 -7.27 12.83
C LYS A 240 16.73 -8.71 13.34
N SER A 241 16.26 -9.00 14.55
CA SER A 241 16.22 -10.35 15.12
C SER A 241 15.10 -11.23 14.57
N GLY A 242 14.18 -10.68 13.78
CA GLY A 242 13.03 -11.39 13.23
C GLY A 242 13.30 -12.08 11.89
N TYR A 243 14.51 -11.94 11.34
CA TYR A 243 14.90 -12.55 10.08
C TYR A 243 16.41 -12.86 10.06
N THR A 244 16.81 -13.69 9.12
CA THR A 244 18.22 -14.02 8.85
C THR A 244 18.48 -13.92 7.36
N VAL A 245 19.63 -13.37 6.96
CA VAL A 245 20.09 -13.45 5.57
C VAL A 245 20.51 -14.89 5.29
N THR A 246 19.89 -15.54 4.30
CA THR A 246 20.22 -16.92 3.88
C THR A 246 21.09 -16.95 2.64
N LYS A 247 20.99 -15.92 1.80
CA LYS A 247 21.88 -15.65 0.67
C LYS A 247 22.25 -14.18 0.69
N ASP A 248 23.53 -13.88 0.87
CA ASP A 248 24.03 -12.50 0.79
C ASP A 248 23.77 -11.91 -0.59
N TYR A 249 23.61 -10.58 -0.65
CA TYR A 249 23.40 -9.89 -1.92
C TYR A 249 24.57 -10.13 -2.87
N SER A 250 24.23 -10.56 -4.09
CA SER A 250 25.19 -10.79 -5.16
C SER A 250 24.56 -10.44 -6.50
N THR A 251 25.41 -10.12 -7.47
CA THR A 251 25.03 -9.66 -8.81
C THR A 251 25.62 -10.58 -9.88
N SER A 252 24.83 -10.85 -10.93
CA SER A 252 25.32 -11.41 -12.19
C SER A 252 25.37 -10.32 -13.25
N LYS A 253 26.47 -10.27 -14.01
CA LYS A 253 26.65 -9.34 -15.13
C LYS A 253 26.33 -10.04 -16.44
N ASP A 254 25.50 -9.43 -17.26
CA ASP A 254 25.37 -9.73 -18.68
C ASP A 254 25.80 -8.51 -19.51
N GLU A 255 26.66 -8.71 -20.49
CA GLU A 255 27.27 -7.64 -21.26
C GLU A 255 27.31 -8.04 -22.74
N GLY A 256 26.62 -7.25 -23.55
CA GLY A 256 26.67 -7.34 -25.01
C GLY A 256 27.52 -6.23 -25.60
N SER A 257 27.57 -6.17 -26.93
CA SER A 257 28.19 -5.02 -27.62
C SER A 257 27.51 -3.71 -27.23
N SER A 258 26.18 -3.72 -27.11
CA SER A 258 25.36 -2.52 -26.97
C SER A 258 24.70 -2.34 -25.60
N TYR A 259 25.04 -3.16 -24.62
CA TYR A 259 24.40 -3.11 -23.32
C TYR A 259 25.26 -3.66 -22.18
N THR A 260 25.00 -3.16 -20.98
CA THR A 260 25.43 -3.79 -19.72
C THR A 260 24.22 -3.93 -18.81
N ILE A 261 24.02 -5.13 -18.29
CA ILE A 261 22.93 -5.47 -17.37
C ILE A 261 23.53 -6.11 -16.11
N TYR A 262 23.05 -5.69 -14.95
CA TYR A 262 23.27 -6.39 -13.68
C TYR A 262 21.94 -6.86 -13.12
N THR A 263 21.86 -8.16 -12.80
CA THR A 263 20.75 -8.74 -12.05
C THR A 263 21.25 -9.10 -10.66
N GLY A 264 20.64 -8.54 -9.63
CA GLY A 264 21.00 -8.82 -8.24
C GLY A 264 19.97 -9.69 -7.54
N GLU A 265 20.39 -10.41 -6.51
CA GLU A 265 19.50 -11.18 -5.64
C GLU A 265 20.02 -11.22 -4.20
N ILE A 266 19.11 -11.06 -3.23
CA ILE A 266 19.31 -11.32 -1.81
C ILE A 266 18.15 -12.16 -1.27
N GLU A 267 18.44 -13.10 -0.38
CA GLU A 267 17.43 -13.96 0.25
C GLU A 267 17.44 -13.81 1.77
N TYR A 268 16.23 -13.71 2.33
CA TYR A 268 16.00 -13.73 3.76
C TYR A 268 15.09 -14.89 4.15
N ASN A 269 15.39 -15.52 5.28
CA ASN A 269 14.44 -16.36 6.00
C ASN A 269 13.74 -15.54 7.09
N VAL A 270 12.41 -15.64 7.12
CA VAL A 270 11.48 -14.88 7.96
C VAL A 270 10.53 -15.86 8.67
N PRO A 271 10.97 -16.50 9.77
CA PRO A 271 10.28 -17.67 10.33
C PRO A 271 8.83 -17.45 10.79
N LYS A 272 8.44 -16.20 11.03
CA LYS A 272 7.08 -15.85 11.48
C LYS A 272 6.06 -15.75 10.34
N VAL A 273 6.50 -15.91 9.10
CA VAL A 273 5.70 -15.60 7.90
C VAL A 273 5.77 -16.77 6.94
N LYS A 274 4.92 -17.78 7.15
CA LYS A 274 4.85 -18.93 6.21
C LYS A 274 4.45 -18.46 4.81
N LYS A 275 3.43 -17.63 4.73
CA LYS A 275 3.00 -16.96 3.51
C LYS A 275 2.69 -15.52 3.89
N GLY A 276 3.25 -14.55 3.17
CA GLY A 276 2.87 -13.15 3.36
C GLY A 276 3.43 -12.20 2.32
N LEU A 277 3.38 -10.93 2.67
CA LEU A 277 4.10 -9.84 2.02
C LEU A 277 5.12 -9.28 3.02
N MET A 278 6.29 -8.94 2.52
CA MET A 278 7.33 -8.20 3.22
C MET A 278 7.38 -6.79 2.67
N ILE A 279 7.44 -5.80 3.55
CA ILE A 279 7.71 -4.41 3.19
C ILE A 279 9.17 -4.13 3.43
N PHE A 280 9.87 -3.68 2.40
CA PHE A 280 11.27 -3.32 2.47
C PHE A 280 11.56 -2.00 1.76
N SER A 281 12.71 -1.42 2.07
CA SER A 281 13.31 -0.39 1.24
C SER A 281 14.58 -0.88 0.60
N GLU A 282 14.87 -0.29 -0.54
CA GLU A 282 16.08 -0.48 -1.31
C GLU A 282 16.70 0.88 -1.62
N LYS A 283 18.02 0.96 -1.55
CA LYS A 283 18.79 2.15 -1.87
C LYS A 283 20.05 1.76 -2.63
N LEU A 284 20.18 2.22 -3.87
CA LEU A 284 21.42 2.09 -4.65
C LEU A 284 22.48 3.01 -4.03
N VAL A 285 23.52 2.45 -3.40
CA VAL A 285 24.54 3.24 -2.69
C VAL A 285 25.74 3.59 -3.57
N SER A 286 26.07 2.73 -4.54
CA SER A 286 27.17 2.93 -5.49
C SER A 286 27.00 2.03 -6.70
N GLY A 287 27.70 2.33 -7.80
CA GLY A 287 27.50 1.60 -9.06
C GLY A 287 26.10 1.84 -9.62
N GLY A 288 25.65 1.00 -10.55
CA GLY A 288 24.34 1.14 -11.20
C GLY A 288 24.12 2.52 -11.84
N GLU A 289 22.87 2.82 -12.12
CA GLU A 289 22.44 4.08 -12.76
C GLU A 289 22.68 5.29 -11.84
N PRO A 290 23.53 6.25 -12.22
CA PRO A 290 23.79 7.47 -11.44
C PRO A 290 22.55 8.18 -10.89
N ASP A 291 21.49 8.32 -11.69
CA ASP A 291 20.31 9.09 -11.31
C ASP A 291 19.47 8.39 -10.23
N ASN A 292 19.63 7.08 -10.07
CA ASN A 292 18.95 6.28 -9.05
C ASN A 292 19.73 6.19 -7.73
N ARG A 293 20.96 6.68 -7.70
CA ARG A 293 21.82 6.57 -6.51
C ARG A 293 21.28 7.40 -5.35
N ASN A 294 21.34 6.82 -4.17
CA ASN A 294 20.89 7.38 -2.89
C ASN A 294 19.39 7.69 -2.78
N VAL A 295 18.58 7.28 -3.76
CA VAL A 295 17.13 7.30 -3.67
C VAL A 295 16.68 6.08 -2.86
N VAL A 296 15.77 6.30 -1.90
CA VAL A 296 15.18 5.21 -1.11
C VAL A 296 13.81 4.92 -1.67
N ASN A 297 13.65 3.73 -2.23
CA ASN A 297 12.39 3.24 -2.74
C ASN A 297 11.81 2.20 -1.78
N TYR A 298 10.48 2.09 -1.73
CA TYR A 298 9.76 1.16 -0.86
C TYR A 298 9.00 0.16 -1.72
N TYR A 299 9.16 -1.11 -1.41
CA TYR A 299 8.66 -2.20 -2.23
C TYR A 299 8.01 -3.30 -1.39
N LEU A 300 7.30 -4.16 -2.10
CA LEU A 300 6.69 -5.38 -1.58
C LEU A 300 7.40 -6.59 -2.17
N CYS A 301 7.62 -7.59 -1.34
CA CYS A 301 8.11 -8.90 -1.76
C CYS A 301 7.20 -9.98 -1.17
N SER A 302 6.86 -11.01 -1.94
CA SER A 302 6.17 -12.17 -1.38
C SER A 302 7.10 -12.98 -0.51
N VAL A 303 6.56 -13.41 0.63
CA VAL A 303 7.18 -14.42 1.47
C VAL A 303 6.44 -15.73 1.23
N LEU A 304 7.17 -16.76 0.81
CA LEU A 304 6.63 -18.10 0.59
C LEU A 304 7.51 -19.11 1.31
N ASP A 305 6.88 -19.96 2.11
CA ASP A 305 7.52 -20.91 3.02
C ASP A 305 8.65 -20.27 3.85
N ASN A 306 8.37 -19.09 4.41
CA ASN A 306 9.29 -18.25 5.17
C ASN A 306 10.42 -17.60 4.37
N VAL A 307 10.48 -17.78 3.05
CA VAL A 307 11.54 -17.24 2.20
C VAL A 307 11.08 -15.96 1.51
N CYS A 308 11.86 -14.90 1.67
CA CYS A 308 11.70 -13.60 1.02
C CYS A 308 12.88 -13.40 0.06
N ARG A 309 12.61 -13.35 -1.25
CA ARG A 309 13.62 -13.11 -2.29
C ARG A 309 13.44 -11.74 -2.91
N ILE A 310 14.47 -10.91 -2.81
CA ILE A 310 14.47 -9.58 -3.40
C ILE A 310 15.46 -9.60 -4.56
N GLY A 311 14.96 -9.30 -5.75
CA GLY A 311 15.76 -9.12 -6.96
C GLY A 311 15.94 -7.65 -7.28
N THR A 312 17.08 -7.29 -7.86
CA THR A 312 17.35 -5.95 -8.40
C THR A 312 17.74 -6.06 -9.87
N TYR A 313 17.53 -5.00 -10.63
CA TYR A 313 17.89 -4.94 -12.04
C TYR A 313 18.39 -3.54 -12.39
N ASP A 314 19.60 -3.46 -12.95
CA ASP A 314 20.18 -2.23 -13.47
C ASP A 314 20.65 -2.48 -14.91
N SER A 315 20.34 -1.57 -15.83
CA SER A 315 20.77 -1.67 -17.23
C SER A 315 21.24 -0.33 -17.78
N SER A 316 22.10 -0.39 -18.79
CA SER A 316 22.54 0.76 -19.58
C SER A 316 22.71 0.32 -21.03
N TRP A 317 22.26 1.17 -21.96
CA TRP A 317 22.34 0.96 -23.41
C TRP A 317 23.35 1.94 -24.04
N GLU A 318 23.87 1.56 -25.21
CA GLU A 318 25.10 2.07 -25.84
C GLU A 318 25.21 3.60 -26.03
N ASP A 319 24.09 4.35 -26.06
CA ASP A 319 24.09 5.80 -26.27
C ASP A 319 24.71 6.61 -25.10
N ASP A 320 24.87 5.99 -23.92
CA ASP A 320 25.39 6.66 -22.70
C ASP A 320 26.90 6.46 -22.43
N HIS A 321 27.61 5.71 -23.29
CA HIS A 321 29.07 5.53 -23.32
C HIS A 321 29.81 5.33 -21.97
N LYS A 322 29.13 4.84 -20.93
CA LYS A 322 29.75 4.52 -19.64
C LYS A 322 29.41 3.08 -19.31
N SER A 323 30.43 2.22 -19.25
CA SER A 323 30.27 0.89 -18.69
C SER A 323 29.63 1.01 -17.31
N LEU A 324 28.44 0.43 -17.16
CA LEU A 324 27.71 0.47 -15.90
C LEU A 324 28.57 -0.22 -14.82
N GLN A 325 28.84 0.50 -13.74
CA GLN A 325 29.58 -0.07 -12.61
C GLN A 325 28.68 -1.04 -11.84
N GLU A 326 29.26 -2.12 -11.31
CA GLU A 326 28.52 -3.10 -10.52
C GLU A 326 27.75 -2.43 -9.37
N PRO A 327 26.41 -2.60 -9.30
CA PRO A 327 25.59 -1.91 -8.34
C PRO A 327 25.77 -2.50 -6.94
N LYS A 328 25.64 -1.64 -5.93
CA LYS A 328 25.59 -2.04 -4.53
C LYS A 328 24.35 -1.45 -3.90
N TYR A 329 23.59 -2.29 -3.21
CA TYR A 329 22.34 -1.91 -2.59
C TYR A 329 22.38 -2.05 -1.07
N GLU A 330 21.70 -1.14 -0.40
CA GLU A 330 21.31 -1.27 1.01
C GLU A 330 19.84 -1.65 1.09
N PHE A 331 19.55 -2.75 1.79
CA PHE A 331 18.19 -3.23 2.02
C PHE A 331 17.80 -3.07 3.48
N LYS A 332 16.55 -2.68 3.73
CA LYS A 332 15.98 -2.62 5.08
C LYS A 332 14.56 -3.18 5.09
N LEU A 333 14.33 -4.18 5.93
CA LEU A 333 12.99 -4.75 6.15
C LEU A 333 12.27 -3.95 7.26
N TYR A 334 11.02 -3.54 7.02
CA TYR A 334 10.24 -2.73 7.95
C TYR A 334 9.17 -3.53 8.69
N GLY A 335 8.55 -4.48 8.00
CA GLY A 335 7.43 -5.22 8.54
C GLY A 335 6.86 -6.19 7.53
N TYR A 336 5.95 -7.02 8.00
CA TYR A 336 5.31 -8.04 7.19
C TYR A 336 3.80 -8.07 7.40
N ILE A 337 3.09 -8.62 6.42
CA ILE A 337 1.67 -8.89 6.46
C ILE A 337 1.48 -10.37 6.13
N VAL A 338 0.78 -11.10 6.98
CA VAL A 338 0.44 -12.51 6.75
C VAL A 338 -0.90 -12.56 6.06
N TRP A 339 -0.98 -13.16 4.88
CA TRP A 339 -2.28 -13.55 4.33
C TRP A 339 -2.79 -14.79 5.05
N LYS A 340 -4.04 -14.73 5.50
CA LYS A 340 -4.75 -15.83 6.15
C LYS A 340 -5.14 -16.86 5.10
N GLU A 341 -4.84 -18.13 5.35
CA GLU A 341 -5.26 -19.22 4.46
C GLU A 341 -6.78 -19.39 4.51
N LEU A 342 -7.38 -19.83 3.40
CA LEU A 342 -8.80 -20.16 3.35
C LEU A 342 -9.06 -21.45 4.12
N SER A 343 -10.17 -21.49 4.86
CA SER A 343 -10.54 -22.64 5.69
C SER A 343 -10.87 -23.89 4.89
N ASP A 344 -11.18 -23.76 3.59
CA ASP A 344 -11.42 -24.88 2.69
C ASP A 344 -11.02 -24.53 1.23
N PRO A 345 -9.83 -24.93 0.76
CA PRO A 345 -9.39 -24.65 -0.62
C PRO A 345 -10.10 -25.51 -1.70
N GLY A 346 -11.10 -26.33 -1.33
CA GLY A 346 -11.60 -27.45 -2.13
C GLY A 346 -12.82 -27.23 -3.04
N ALA A 347 -13.40 -26.04 -3.17
CA ALA A 347 -14.68 -25.88 -3.90
C ALA A 347 -14.58 -25.51 -5.40
N ASN A 348 -13.41 -25.65 -6.03
CA ASN A 348 -13.29 -25.57 -7.50
C ASN A 348 -13.22 -26.97 -8.11
N THR A 349 -14.28 -27.77 -7.94
CA THR A 349 -14.61 -28.75 -8.98
C THR A 349 -15.33 -28.01 -10.08
N ALA A 350 -14.59 -27.69 -11.15
CA ALA A 350 -15.20 -27.47 -12.45
C ALA A 350 -16.14 -28.65 -12.70
N SER A 351 -17.45 -28.38 -12.75
CA SER A 351 -18.41 -29.33 -13.27
C SER A 351 -18.08 -29.50 -14.74
N ALA A 352 -17.31 -30.54 -15.06
CA ALA A 352 -17.28 -31.11 -16.38
C ALA A 352 -18.71 -31.61 -16.68
N SER A 353 -19.51 -30.79 -17.35
CA SER A 353 -20.75 -31.22 -17.98
C SER A 353 -20.46 -31.54 -19.44
N SER A 354 -20.34 -32.85 -19.68
CA SER A 354 -20.71 -33.66 -20.87
C SER A 354 -20.87 -32.97 -22.22
#